data_AF-A0A6I7HTA3-F1
#
_entry.id   AF-A0A6I7HTA3-F1
#
_cell.length_a   1.000
_cell.length_b   1.000
_cell.length_c   1.000
_cell.angle_alpha   90.00
_cell.angle_beta   90.00
_cell.angle_gamma   90.00
#
_symmetry.space_group_name_H-M   'P 1'
#
loop_
_entity.id
_entity.type
_entity.pdbx_description
1 polymer ?
#
loop_
_entity_poly.entity_id
_entity_poly.type
_entity_poly.pdbx_seq_one_letter_code
_entity_poly.pdbx_strand_id
1 'polypeptide(L)'
;MKTLATATALVAFLAGASMAFAIEPIPGSLTYGGHVSVLEEAPAGSNFQHTFFAANGDRVKEVYRVNVDHTVELVARTYVDR
;
A
#
# COMPACT_ATOMS: atom_id res chain seq x y z
N MET A 1 -37.69 -46.71 12.80
CA MET A 1 -37.74 -45.23 12.90
C MET A 1 -36.80 -44.77 14.01
N LYS A 2 -35.53 -44.45 13.75
CA LYS A 2 -34.67 -43.63 14.65
C LYS A 2 -33.50 -43.03 13.84
N THR A 3 -33.73 -41.87 13.22
CA THR A 3 -32.69 -41.05 12.58
C THR A 3 -31.98 -40.24 13.65
N LEU A 4 -30.67 -40.39 13.78
CA LEU A 4 -29.82 -39.55 14.64
C LEU A 4 -29.27 -38.42 13.77
N ALA A 5 -29.77 -37.21 14.00
CA ALA A 5 -29.32 -35.99 13.32
C ALA A 5 -28.12 -35.41 14.06
N THR A 6 -26.92 -35.55 13.49
CA THR A 6 -25.70 -34.92 13.98
C THR A 6 -25.58 -33.54 13.35
N ALA A 7 -25.79 -32.49 14.14
CA ALA A 7 -25.66 -31.11 13.68
C ALA A 7 -24.18 -30.69 13.72
N THR A 8 -23.53 -30.64 12.55
CA THR A 8 -22.17 -30.10 12.39
C THR A 8 -22.27 -28.59 12.26
N ALA A 9 -21.82 -27.84 13.27
CA ALA A 9 -21.75 -26.38 13.21
C ALA A 9 -20.58 -25.95 12.30
N LEU A 10 -20.89 -25.30 11.19
CA LEU A 10 -19.92 -24.72 10.27
C LEU A 10 -19.49 -23.34 10.77
N VAL A 11 -18.26 -23.22 11.29
CA VAL A 11 -17.67 -21.93 11.65
C VAL A 11 -17.11 -21.30 10.36
N ALA A 12 -17.79 -20.28 9.85
CA ALA A 12 -17.28 -19.47 8.74
C ALA A 12 -16.26 -18.46 9.28
N PHE A 13 -14.97 -18.67 8.99
CA PHE A 13 -13.94 -17.64 9.17
C PHE A 13 -14.13 -16.58 8.08
N LEU A 14 -14.65 -15.39 8.45
CA LEU A 14 -14.58 -14.23 7.59
C LEU A 14 -13.13 -13.73 7.58
N ALA A 15 -12.39 -14.03 6.53
CA ALA A 15 -11.16 -13.32 6.21
C ALA A 15 -11.55 -11.88 5.81
N GLY A 16 -11.42 -10.94 6.74
CA GLY A 16 -11.58 -9.52 6.46
C GLY A 16 -10.43 -9.05 5.58
N ALA A 17 -10.63 -9.01 4.26
CA ALA A 17 -9.69 -8.35 3.36
C ALA A 17 -9.74 -6.85 3.63
N SER A 18 -8.70 -6.31 4.27
CA SER A 18 -8.52 -4.86 4.39
C SER A 18 -8.34 -4.29 2.99
N MET A 19 -9.34 -3.55 2.50
CA MET A 19 -9.23 -2.76 1.28
C MET A 19 -8.30 -1.57 1.59
N ALA A 20 -7.00 -1.77 1.47
CA ALA A 20 -6.04 -0.67 1.51
C ALA A 20 -6.30 0.19 0.26
N PHE A 21 -6.78 1.42 0.44
CA PHE A 21 -6.87 2.40 -0.65
C PHE A 21 -5.46 2.83 -1.03
N ALA A 22 -4.82 2.04 -1.90
CA ALA A 22 -3.52 2.37 -2.45
C ALA A 22 -3.64 3.60 -3.37
N ILE A 23 -2.78 4.59 -3.18
CA ILE A 23 -2.67 5.73 -4.09
C ILE A 23 -2.00 5.23 -5.37
N GLU A 24 -2.67 5.39 -6.51
CA GLU A 24 -2.12 4.95 -7.79
C GLU A 24 -0.80 5.68 -8.12
N PRO A 25 0.31 4.94 -8.31
CA PRO A 25 1.59 5.52 -8.70
C PRO A 25 1.51 6.20 -10.07
N ILE A 26 2.28 7.26 -10.28
CA ILE A 26 2.38 7.96 -11.57
C ILE A 26 3.82 7.89 -12.10
N PRO A 27 4.07 8.19 -13.38
CA PRO A 27 5.45 8.28 -13.88
C PRO A 27 6.30 9.19 -12.98
N GLY A 28 7.37 8.63 -12.40
CA GLY A 28 8.26 9.30 -11.44
C GLY A 28 8.09 8.86 -9.98
N SER A 29 6.96 8.22 -9.62
CA SER A 29 6.78 7.56 -8.33
C SER A 29 7.75 6.37 -8.17
N LEU A 30 8.17 6.07 -6.95
CA LEU A 30 9.06 4.95 -6.64
C LEU A 30 8.40 3.59 -6.88
N THR A 31 7.07 3.54 -6.82
CA THR A 31 6.25 2.34 -7.01
C THR A 31 5.59 2.27 -8.39
N TYR A 32 5.98 3.13 -9.33
CA TYR A 32 5.39 3.16 -10.68
C TYR A 32 5.70 1.89 -11.49
N GLY A 33 4.72 1.44 -12.29
CA GLY A 33 4.88 0.29 -13.17
C GLY A 33 5.02 -1.06 -12.45
N GLY A 34 4.54 -1.17 -11.21
CA GLY A 34 4.69 -2.38 -10.40
C GLY A 34 6.08 -2.56 -9.77
N HIS A 35 6.91 -1.51 -9.81
CA HIS A 35 8.20 -1.51 -9.14
C HIS A 35 8.03 -1.51 -7.62
N VAL A 36 8.88 -2.27 -6.93
CA VAL A 36 8.95 -2.32 -5.46
C VAL A 36 10.31 -1.79 -5.06
N SER A 37 10.34 -0.60 -4.47
CA SER A 37 11.58 -0.02 -3.94
C SER A 37 11.79 -0.46 -2.48
N VAL A 38 13.04 -0.73 -2.12
CA VAL A 38 13.44 -1.21 -0.79
C VAL A 38 14.46 -0.25 -0.19
N LEU A 39 14.31 0.08 1.10
CA LEU A 39 15.24 0.91 1.86
C LEU A 39 15.76 0.15 3.09
N GLU A 40 16.75 -0.71 2.88
CA GLU A 40 17.30 -1.61 3.91
C GLU A 40 17.86 -0.85 5.14
N GLU A 41 18.41 0.35 4.92
CA GLU A 41 18.97 1.17 6.00
C GLU A 41 17.91 2.01 6.74
N ALA A 42 16.71 2.14 6.18
CA ALA A 42 15.67 2.96 6.77
C ALA A 42 14.88 2.19 7.85
N PRO A 43 14.59 2.79 9.02
CA PRO A 43 13.78 2.14 10.04
C PRO A 43 12.36 1.85 9.55
N ALA A 44 11.85 0.65 9.82
CA ALA A 44 10.45 0.30 9.56
C ALA A 44 9.49 1.27 10.29
N GLY A 45 8.41 1.66 9.61
CA GLY A 45 7.43 2.64 10.08
C GLY A 45 7.85 4.10 9.89
N SER A 46 9.09 4.37 9.48
CA SER A 46 9.52 5.74 9.14
C SER A 46 8.86 6.24 7.86
N ASN A 47 8.80 7.56 7.70
CA ASN A 47 8.31 8.20 6.49
C ASN A 47 9.41 9.06 5.86
N PHE A 48 9.46 9.09 4.53
CA PHE A 48 10.37 9.96 3.79
C PHE A 48 9.65 10.61 2.61
N GLN A 49 10.28 11.62 2.01
CA GLN A 49 9.72 12.40 0.93
C GLN A 49 10.47 12.15 -0.37
N HIS A 50 9.73 12.02 -1.46
CA HIS A 50 10.27 11.95 -2.82
C HIS A 50 9.61 13.05 -3.65
N THR A 51 10.43 13.90 -4.28
CA THR A 51 9.94 15.02 -5.09
C THR A 51 10.45 14.88 -6.50
N PHE A 52 9.55 15.00 -7.48
CA PHE A 52 9.86 14.89 -8.90
C PHE A 52 8.96 15.79 -9.74
N PHE A 53 9.30 15.94 -11.01
CA PHE A 53 8.45 16.60 -12.00
C PHE A 53 7.66 15.54 -12.77
N ALA A 54 6.34 15.67 -12.78
CA ALA A 54 5.47 14.83 -13.60
C ALA A 54 5.58 15.21 -15.08
N ALA A 55 5.08 14.33 -15.97
CA ALA A 55 5.16 14.53 -17.42
C ALA A 55 4.47 15.81 -17.92
N ASN A 56 3.51 16.33 -17.16
CA ASN A 56 2.82 17.60 -17.45
C ASN A 56 3.56 18.84 -16.92
N GLY A 57 4.74 18.68 -16.31
CA GLY A 57 5.54 19.77 -15.73
C GLY A 57 5.21 20.06 -14.26
N ASP A 58 4.18 19.43 -13.68
CA ASP A 58 3.82 19.66 -12.28
C ASP A 58 4.90 19.14 -11.34
N ARG A 59 5.24 19.93 -10.32
CA ARG A 59 6.07 19.46 -9.22
C ARG A 59 5.23 18.64 -8.25
N VAL A 60 5.54 17.35 -8.17
CA VAL A 60 4.86 16.38 -7.31
C VAL A 60 5.74 16.05 -6.11
N LYS A 61 5.14 16.09 -4.93
CA LYS A 61 5.74 15.66 -3.67
C LYS A 61 4.97 14.47 -3.12
N GLU A 62 5.66 13.36 -2.96
CA GLU A 62 5.13 12.13 -2.41
C GLU A 62 5.74 11.84 -1.04
N VAL A 63 4.92 11.26 -0.16
CA VAL A 63 5.34 10.74 1.14
C VAL A 63 5.20 9.23 1.09
N TYR A 64 6.28 8.56 1.44
CA TYR A 64 6.36 7.10 1.48
C TYR A 64 6.57 6.63 2.91
N ARG A 65 5.95 5.48 3.25
CA ARG A 65 6.21 4.75 4.49
C ARG A 65 7.09 3.55 4.19
N VAL A 66 8.08 3.31 5.05
CA VAL A 66 8.90 2.09 5.03
C VAL A 66 8.17 1.00 5.79
N ASN A 67 7.93 -0.13 5.14
CA ASN A 67 7.26 -1.30 5.71
C ASN A 67 8.22 -2.14 6.58
N VAL A 68 7.68 -3.14 7.25
CA VAL A 68 8.46 -4.07 8.08
C VAL A 68 9.49 -4.88 7.28
N ASP A 69 9.19 -5.14 6.00
CA ASP A 69 10.07 -5.80 5.04
C ASP A 69 10.95 -4.81 4.26
N HIS A 70 11.04 -3.56 4.73
CA HIS A 70 11.77 -2.46 4.12
C HIS A 70 11.30 -2.05 2.72
N THR A 71 10.22 -2.64 2.21
CA THR A 71 9.55 -2.12 1.02
C THR A 71 8.91 -0.77 1.32
N VAL A 72 8.69 0.05 0.29
CA VAL A 72 8.05 1.36 0.45
C VAL A 72 6.65 1.36 -0.13
N GLU A 73 5.73 2.00 0.58
CA GLU A 73 4.38 2.25 0.08
C GLU A 73 4.07 3.74 0.04
N LEU A 74 3.35 4.16 -1.00
CA LEU A 74 2.93 5.54 -1.18
C LEU A 74 1.73 5.84 -0.27
N VAL A 75 1.90 6.79 0.66
CA VAL A 75 0.87 7.13 1.65
C VAL A 75 0.24 8.50 1.44
N ALA A 76 0.93 9.41 0.76
CA ALA A 76 0.36 10.71 0.39
C ALA A 76 1.04 11.29 -0.86
N ARG A 77 0.28 12.08 -1.62
CA ARG A 77 0.78 12.89 -2.75
C ARG A 77 0.24 14.31 -2.65
N THR A 78 1.06 15.29 -2.99
CA THR A 78 0.68 16.70 -3.11
C THR A 78 1.30 17.29 -4.38
N TYR A 79 0.52 18.11 -5.09
CA TYR A 79 0.99 18.92 -6.22
C TYR A 79 1.35 20.30 -5.68
N VAL A 80 2.61 20.70 -5.82
CA VAL A 80 3.16 21.89 -5.16
C VAL A 80 2.83 23.18 -5.90
N ASP A 81 2.68 23.12 -7.23
CA ASP A 81 2.61 24.30 -8.12
C ASP A 81 1.24 24.50 -8.78
N ARG A 82 0.16 24.11 -8.08
CA ARG A 82 -1.21 24.17 -8.63
C ARG A 82 -1.87 25.53 -8.42
#